data_AF-A0A966Y176-F1
#
_entry.id   AF-A0A966Y176-F1
#
_cell.length_a   1.000
_cell.length_b   1.000
_cell.length_c   1.000
_cell.angle_alpha   90.00
_cell.angle_beta   90.00
_cell.angle_gamma   90.00
#
_symmetry.space_group_name_H-M   'P 1'
#
loop_
_entity.id
_entity.type
_entity.pdbx_description
1 polymer ?
#
loop_
_entity_poly.entity_id
_entity_poly.type
_entity_poly.pdbx_seq_one_letter_code
_entity_poly.pdbx_strand_id
1 'polypeptide(L)'
;MMEETLAIFIASTLRLAMPLMLAASGELVSERAGVLNLSLEGMMLTAAFFGALGSWATGNPYLGVGCAVGAALCVAAVQAWLSVNLRANQLVIGIGFNILALGATTLLYRIIFGGLSREEIPGLPKLSVPGLSDLPFRRRRLRCRSSAASSRIAPCP
;
A
#
# COMPACT_ATOMS: atom_id res chain seq x y z
N MET A 1 6.00 -10.43 -26.40
CA MET A 1 4.76 -10.16 -25.65
C MET A 1 4.68 -10.96 -24.36
N MET A 2 4.77 -12.29 -24.40
CA MET A 2 4.72 -13.13 -23.18
C MET A 2 5.83 -12.81 -22.16
N GLU A 3 7.07 -12.60 -22.63
CA GLU A 3 8.23 -12.19 -21.80
C GLU A 3 8.00 -10.88 -21.04
N GLU A 4 7.36 -9.88 -21.67
CA GLU A 4 7.11 -8.57 -21.05
C GLU A 4 6.00 -8.65 -19.99
N THR A 5 4.92 -9.39 -20.27
CA THR A 5 3.85 -9.62 -19.30
C THR A 5 4.37 -10.36 -18.08
N LEU A 6 5.23 -11.37 -18.29
CA LEU A 6 5.88 -12.10 -17.20
C LEU A 6 6.73 -11.18 -16.33
N ALA A 7 7.53 -10.31 -16.95
CA ALA A 7 8.36 -9.34 -16.22
C ALA A 7 7.51 -8.35 -15.39
N ILE A 8 6.41 -7.83 -15.94
CA ILE A 8 5.50 -6.92 -15.23
C ILE A 8 4.78 -7.64 -14.08
N PHE A 9 4.37 -8.88 -14.29
CA PHE A 9 3.71 -9.69 -13.27
C PHE A 9 4.63 -9.92 -12.07
N ILE A 10 5.85 -10.42 -12.32
CA ILE A 10 6.84 -10.66 -11.26
C ILE A 10 7.17 -9.36 -10.50
N ALA A 11 7.37 -8.25 -11.22
CA ALA A 11 7.65 -6.96 -10.60
C ALA A 11 6.51 -6.45 -9.72
N SER A 12 5.25 -6.67 -10.14
CA SER A 12 4.06 -6.27 -9.39
C SER A 12 3.87 -7.13 -8.15
N THR A 13 4.07 -8.45 -8.27
CA THR A 13 4.01 -9.40 -7.15
C THR A 13 5.04 -9.04 -6.09
N LEU A 14 6.30 -8.79 -6.47
CA LEU A 14 7.34 -8.39 -5.52
C LEU A 14 7.02 -7.07 -4.81
N ARG A 15 6.47 -6.10 -5.54
CA ARG A 15 6.10 -4.79 -4.96
C ARG A 15 4.99 -4.91 -3.92
N LEU A 16 4.00 -5.79 -4.12
CA LEU A 16 2.90 -6.02 -3.20
C LEU A 16 3.27 -6.98 -2.05
N ALA A 17 4.13 -7.96 -2.31
CA ALA A 17 4.57 -8.93 -1.32
C ALA A 17 5.42 -8.29 -0.21
N MET A 18 6.28 -7.32 -0.54
CA MET A 18 7.15 -6.65 0.44
C MET A 18 6.41 -6.05 1.65
N PRO A 19 5.40 -5.17 1.48
CA PRO A 19 4.67 -4.64 2.62
C PRO A 19 3.88 -5.71 3.38
N LEU A 20 3.35 -6.73 2.69
CA LEU A 20 2.66 -7.85 3.33
C LEU A 20 3.61 -8.71 4.18
N MET A 21 4.83 -8.98 3.72
CA MET A 21 5.84 -9.70 4.49
C MET A 21 6.26 -8.92 5.74
N LEU A 22 6.39 -7.59 5.63
CA LEU A 22 6.67 -6.73 6.78
C LEU A 22 5.52 -6.79 7.79
N ALA A 23 4.27 -6.69 7.34
CA ALA A 23 3.11 -6.81 8.20
C ALA A 23 3.03 -8.20 8.87
N ALA A 24 3.22 -9.27 8.10
CA ALA A 24 3.22 -10.66 8.60
C ALA A 24 4.32 -10.91 9.64
N SER A 25 5.47 -10.26 9.52
CA SER A 25 6.52 -10.36 10.55
C SER A 25 6.07 -9.79 11.90
N GLY A 26 5.27 -8.72 11.90
CA GLY A 26 4.65 -8.17 13.10
C GLY A 26 3.52 -9.04 13.63
N GLU A 27 2.70 -9.59 12.74
CA GLU A 27 1.63 -10.54 13.04
C GLU A 27 2.17 -11.77 13.79
N LEU A 28 3.30 -12.33 13.36
CA LEU A 28 3.95 -13.48 14.01
C LEU A 28 4.27 -13.21 15.48
N VAL A 29 4.61 -11.96 15.84
CA VAL A 29 4.87 -11.58 17.23
C VAL A 29 3.56 -11.55 18.04
N SER A 30 2.48 -11.03 17.47
CA SER A 30 1.14 -11.03 18.10
C SER A 30 0.58 -12.43 18.29
N GLU A 31 0.76 -13.30 17.28
CA GLU A 31 0.34 -14.70 17.36
C GLU A 31 1.05 -15.44 18.49
N ARG A 32 2.34 -15.16 18.71
CA ARG A 32 3.11 -15.69 19.85
C ARG A 32 2.59 -15.21 21.21
N ALA A 33 1.95 -14.04 21.26
CA ALA A 33 1.27 -13.52 22.44
C ALA A 33 -0.17 -14.05 22.58
N GLY A 34 -0.62 -14.94 21.69
CA GLY A 34 -1.96 -15.54 21.72
C GLY A 34 -3.05 -14.66 21.14
N VAL A 35 -2.70 -13.63 20.36
CA VAL A 35 -3.67 -12.73 19.71
C VAL A 35 -3.49 -12.82 18.20
N LEU A 36 -4.47 -13.42 17.51
CA LEU A 36 -4.48 -13.52 16.05
C LEU A 36 -5.21 -12.31 15.46
N ASN A 37 -4.56 -11.55 14.59
CA ASN A 37 -5.14 -10.38 13.93
C ASN A 37 -5.36 -10.62 12.43
N LEU A 38 -6.41 -11.37 12.09
CA LEU A 38 -6.70 -11.69 10.70
C LEU A 38 -7.24 -10.50 9.87
N SER A 39 -7.42 -9.30 10.47
CA SER A 39 -7.89 -8.08 9.78
C SER A 39 -6.78 -7.24 9.14
N LEU A 40 -5.54 -7.73 9.12
CA LEU A 40 -4.37 -6.97 8.64
C LEU A 40 -4.57 -6.39 7.23
N GLU A 41 -5.14 -7.15 6.28
CA GLU A 41 -5.39 -6.66 4.92
C GLU A 41 -6.39 -5.49 4.90
N GLY A 42 -7.47 -5.60 5.67
CA GLY A 42 -8.48 -4.57 5.81
C GLY A 42 -7.92 -3.30 6.44
N MET A 43 -7.07 -3.43 7.46
CA MET A 43 -6.35 -2.30 8.05
C MET A 43 -5.41 -1.62 7.07
N MET A 44 -4.68 -2.40 6.25
CA MET A 44 -3.81 -1.86 5.20
C MET A 44 -4.60 -1.11 4.13
N LEU A 45 -5.75 -1.65 3.70
CA LEU A 45 -6.64 -1.00 2.73
C LEU A 45 -7.22 0.32 3.28
N THR A 46 -7.70 0.30 4.53
CA THR A 46 -8.22 1.53 5.16
C THR A 46 -7.12 2.56 5.35
N ALA A 47 -5.94 2.17 5.82
CA ALA A 47 -4.79 3.07 5.95
C ALA A 47 -4.39 3.68 4.61
N ALA A 48 -4.31 2.88 3.55
CA ALA A 48 -3.97 3.35 2.21
C ALA A 48 -5.00 4.36 1.68
N PHE A 49 -6.29 4.07 1.85
CA PHE A 49 -7.37 4.95 1.43
C PHE A 49 -7.36 6.29 2.20
N PHE A 50 -7.34 6.25 3.53
CA PHE A 50 -7.37 7.48 4.33
C PHE A 50 -6.05 8.26 4.24
N GLY A 51 -4.92 7.60 3.99
CA GLY A 51 -3.65 8.27 3.72
C GLY A 51 -3.65 9.01 2.39
N ALA A 52 -4.17 8.36 1.34
CA ALA A 52 -4.38 8.98 0.04
C ALA A 52 -5.35 10.17 0.12
N LEU A 53 -6.48 9.98 0.81
CA LEU A 53 -7.49 11.02 1.03
C LEU A 53 -6.93 12.20 1.81
N GLY A 54 -6.17 11.95 2.89
CA GLY A 54 -5.54 12.98 3.70
C GLY A 54 -4.48 13.77 2.93
N SER A 55 -3.67 13.09 2.11
CA SER A 55 -2.68 13.76 1.24
C SER A 55 -3.36 14.62 0.18
N TRP A 56 -4.43 14.11 -0.44
CA TRP A 56 -5.21 14.85 -1.43
C TRP A 56 -5.89 16.09 -0.83
N ALA A 57 -6.53 15.95 0.34
CA ALA A 57 -7.27 17.05 0.98
C ALA A 57 -6.34 18.15 1.53
N THR A 58 -5.14 17.79 2.01
CA THR A 58 -4.22 18.75 2.64
C THR A 58 -3.12 19.25 1.71
N GLY A 59 -2.88 18.56 0.59
CA GLY A 59 -1.72 18.80 -0.28
C GLY A 59 -0.37 18.40 0.33
N ASN A 60 -0.35 17.84 1.55
CA ASN A 60 0.88 17.48 2.26
C ASN A 60 0.94 15.97 2.53
N PRO A 61 1.92 15.24 1.95
CA PRO A 61 2.02 13.79 2.11
C PRO A 61 2.28 13.34 3.55
N TYR A 62 2.93 14.16 4.37
CA TYR A 62 3.20 13.82 5.77
C TYR A 62 1.92 13.83 6.62
N LEU A 63 0.99 14.75 6.35
CA LEU A 63 -0.32 14.75 6.99
C LEU A 63 -1.15 13.54 6.52
N GLY A 64 -1.01 13.15 5.25
CA GLY A 64 -1.56 11.89 4.74
C GLY A 64 -1.08 10.66 5.54
N VAL A 65 0.20 10.57 5.86
CA VAL A 65 0.73 9.50 6.74
C VAL A 65 0.06 9.53 8.11
N GLY A 66 -0.12 10.73 8.70
CA GLY A 66 -0.85 10.89 9.96
C GLY A 66 -2.29 10.37 9.90
N CYS A 67 -3.01 10.70 8.82
CA CYS A 67 -4.37 10.18 8.58
C CYS A 67 -4.40 8.67 8.41
N ALA A 68 -3.42 8.09 7.70
CA ALA A 68 -3.31 6.64 7.52
C ALA A 68 -3.12 5.91 8.86
N VAL A 69 -2.20 6.40 9.70
CA VAL A 69 -1.94 5.84 11.03
C VAL A 69 -3.17 5.97 11.92
N GLY A 70 -3.80 7.15 11.94
CA GLY A 70 -5.02 7.39 12.73
C GLY A 70 -6.15 6.45 12.33
N ALA A 71 -6.41 6.29 11.03
CA ALA A 71 -7.44 5.38 10.53
C ALA A 71 -7.16 3.92 10.90
N ALA A 72 -5.92 3.46 10.72
CA ALA A 72 -5.51 2.10 11.09
C ALA A 72 -5.66 1.83 12.60
N LEU A 73 -5.26 2.79 13.44
CA LEU A 73 -5.41 2.69 14.89
C LEU A 73 -6.88 2.63 15.31
N CYS A 74 -7.75 3.42 14.69
CA CYS A 74 -9.19 3.34 14.95
C CYS A 74 -9.75 1.95 14.63
N VAL A 75 -9.40 1.38 13.47
CA VAL A 75 -9.84 0.04 13.08
C VAL A 75 -9.27 -1.02 14.03
N ALA A 76 -7.99 -0.93 14.38
CA ALA A 76 -7.34 -1.83 15.34
C ALA A 76 -8.00 -1.75 16.73
N ALA A 77 -8.35 -0.56 17.20
CA ALA A 77 -9.02 -0.36 18.49
C ALA A 77 -10.41 -1.01 18.50
N VAL A 78 -11.19 -0.87 17.41
CA VAL A 78 -12.49 -1.55 17.27
C VAL A 78 -12.32 -3.06 17.28
N GLN A 79 -11.34 -3.59 16.53
CA GLN A 79 -11.09 -5.03 16.48
C GLN A 79 -10.59 -5.59 17.82
N ALA A 80 -9.75 -4.85 18.54
CA ALA A 80 -9.31 -5.18 19.89
C ALA A 80 -10.49 -5.16 20.86
N TRP A 81 -11.38 -4.17 20.76
CA TRP A 81 -12.59 -4.11 21.59
C TRP A 81 -13.49 -5.33 21.35
N LEU A 82 -13.72 -5.71 20.09
CA LEU A 82 -14.54 -6.88 19.73
C LEU A 82 -13.91 -8.20 20.20
N SER A 83 -12.60 -8.37 20.00
CA SER A 83 -11.93 -9.62 20.33
C SER A 83 -11.62 -9.78 21.81
N VAL A 84 -11.21 -8.71 22.50
CA VAL A 84 -10.80 -8.74 23.92
C VAL A 84 -12.01 -8.61 24.84
N ASN A 85 -12.88 -7.62 24.62
CA ASN A 85 -13.99 -7.35 25.55
C ASN A 85 -15.21 -8.24 25.25
N LEU A 86 -15.58 -8.40 23.97
CA LEU A 86 -16.73 -9.23 23.59
C LEU A 86 -16.38 -10.71 23.39
N ARG A 87 -15.09 -11.08 23.48
CA ARG A 87 -14.59 -12.46 23.27
C ARG A 87 -15.09 -13.10 21.97
N ALA A 88 -15.36 -12.28 20.96
CA ALA A 88 -15.86 -12.76 19.70
C ALA A 88 -14.72 -13.43 18.91
N ASN A 89 -15.08 -14.37 18.04
CA ASN A 89 -14.12 -15.15 17.30
C ASN A 89 -13.29 -14.25 16.36
N GLN A 90 -12.00 -14.13 16.65
CA GLN A 90 -11.03 -13.31 15.92
C GLN A 90 -10.97 -13.64 14.43
N LEU A 91 -11.16 -14.91 14.07
CA LEU A 91 -11.18 -15.35 12.67
C LEU A 91 -12.41 -14.79 11.94
N VAL A 92 -13.60 -14.92 12.54
CA VAL A 92 -14.87 -14.48 11.93
C VAL A 92 -14.90 -12.96 11.79
N ILE A 93 -14.54 -12.25 12.87
CA ILE A 93 -14.44 -10.78 12.86
C ILE A 93 -13.39 -10.34 11.85
N GLY A 94 -12.27 -11.06 11.80
CA GLY A 94 -11.13 -10.72 10.96
C GLY A 94 -11.47 -10.73 9.46
N ILE A 95 -12.02 -11.86 9.00
CA ILE A 95 -12.48 -12.02 7.62
C ILE A 95 -13.60 -11.01 7.30
N GLY A 96 -14.54 -10.81 8.23
CA GLY A 96 -15.62 -9.82 8.08
C GLY A 96 -15.09 -8.40 7.88
N PHE A 97 -14.07 -8.01 8.65
CA PHE A 97 -13.42 -6.72 8.51
C PHE A 97 -12.68 -6.54 7.19
N ASN A 98 -12.00 -7.59 6.68
CA ASN A 98 -11.34 -7.50 5.38
C ASN A 98 -12.36 -7.26 4.25
N ILE A 99 -13.48 -8.00 4.25
CA ILE A 99 -14.55 -7.83 3.27
C ILE A 99 -15.18 -6.44 3.38
N LEU A 100 -15.47 -6.01 4.62
CA LEU A 100 -16.01 -4.67 4.88
C LEU A 100 -15.07 -3.58 4.39
N ALA A 101 -13.78 -3.67 4.73
CA ALA A 101 -12.78 -2.69 4.32
C ALA A 101 -12.63 -2.64 2.80
N LEU A 102 -12.59 -3.79 2.13
CA LEU A 102 -12.53 -3.87 0.67
C LEU A 102 -13.75 -3.20 0.02
N GLY A 103 -14.96 -3.51 0.49
CA GLY A 103 -16.19 -2.89 -0.02
C GLY A 103 -16.28 -1.40 0.27
N ALA A 104 -16.03 -1.00 1.53
CA ALA A 104 -16.13 0.38 1.98
C ALA A 104 -15.12 1.28 1.28
N THR A 105 -13.83 0.89 1.22
CA THR A 105 -12.79 1.68 0.55
C THR A 105 -13.06 1.83 -0.94
N THR A 106 -13.51 0.76 -1.62
CA THR A 106 -13.85 0.81 -3.05
C THR A 106 -15.05 1.73 -3.31
N LEU A 107 -16.09 1.65 -2.47
CA LEU A 107 -17.28 2.50 -2.58
C LEU A 107 -16.94 3.97 -2.30
N LEU A 108 -16.28 4.25 -1.19
CA LEU A 108 -15.88 5.61 -0.82
C LEU A 108 -14.97 6.24 -1.88
N TYR A 109 -14.01 5.48 -2.41
CA TYR A 109 -13.17 5.95 -3.50
C TYR A 109 -13.99 6.40 -4.71
N ARG A 110 -14.97 5.58 -5.13
CA ARG A 110 -15.85 5.92 -6.25
C ARG A 110 -16.73 7.13 -5.99
N ILE A 111 -17.19 7.33 -4.75
CA ILE A 111 -18.05 8.47 -4.38
C ILE A 111 -17.24 9.78 -4.36
N ILE A 112 -16.02 9.74 -3.79
CA ILE A 112 -15.20 10.95 -3.62
C ILE A 112 -14.51 11.35 -4.92
N PHE A 113 -13.81 10.40 -5.56
CA PHE A 113 -13.00 10.67 -6.73
C PHE A 113 -13.76 10.42 -8.04
N GLY A 114 -14.91 9.73 -8.04
CA GLY A 114 -15.54 9.27 -9.26
C GLY A 114 -14.85 8.03 -9.85
N GLY A 115 -15.55 7.30 -10.72
CA GLY A 115 -15.12 5.95 -11.16
C GLY A 115 -13.79 5.85 -11.91
N LEU A 116 -13.21 6.97 -12.38
CA LEU A 116 -12.01 7.00 -13.24
C LEU A 116 -11.07 8.21 -13.00
N SER A 117 -11.17 8.94 -11.88
CA SER A 117 -10.32 10.12 -11.71
C SER A 117 -8.86 9.74 -11.49
N ARG A 118 -8.00 10.34 -12.33
CA ARG A 118 -6.54 10.30 -12.24
C ARG A 118 -6.02 11.56 -11.53
N GLU A 119 -6.62 11.92 -10.40
CA GLU A 119 -6.06 13.02 -9.63
C GLU A 119 -4.69 12.62 -9.11
N GLU A 120 -3.70 13.43 -9.44
CA GLU A 120 -2.33 13.23 -8.99
C GLU A 120 -2.28 13.54 -7.50
N ILE A 121 -2.32 12.48 -6.69
CA ILE A 121 -2.19 12.61 -5.24
C ILE A 121 -0.73 12.90 -4.92
N PRO A 122 -0.42 13.97 -4.17
CA PRO A 122 0.95 14.28 -3.80
C PRO A 122 1.55 13.11 -3.00
N GLY A 123 2.62 12.54 -3.55
CA GLY A 123 3.35 11.43 -2.95
C GLY A 123 4.50 11.90 -2.07
N LEU A 124 5.00 10.99 -1.23
CA LEU A 124 6.23 11.24 -0.46
C LEU A 124 7.41 11.53 -1.41
N PRO A 125 8.29 12.49 -1.06
CA PRO A 125 9.48 12.78 -1.87
C PRO A 125 10.36 11.52 -1.96
N LYS A 126 10.95 11.29 -3.13
CA LYS A 126 11.81 10.13 -3.36
C LYS A 126 13.06 10.26 -2.49
N LEU A 127 13.17 9.42 -1.47
CA LEU A 127 14.36 9.35 -0.63
C LEU A 127 15.51 8.73 -1.44
N SER A 128 16.37 9.57 -2.01
CA SER A 128 17.59 9.13 -2.68
C SER A 128 18.65 8.82 -1.62
N VAL A 129 18.82 7.54 -1.28
CA VAL A 129 19.93 7.08 -0.44
C VAL A 129 21.26 7.42 -1.15
N PRO A 130 22.09 8.30 -0.57
CA PRO A 130 23.44 8.56 -1.09
C PRO A 130 24.26 7.25 -0.98
N GLY A 131 24.91 6.81 -2.06
CA GLY A 131 25.67 5.55 -2.10
C GLY A 131 25.03 4.41 -2.91
N LEU A 132 23.70 4.23 -2.88
CA LEU A 132 23.00 3.28 -3.76
C LEU A 132 22.71 3.86 -5.16
N SER A 133 22.85 5.18 -5.30
CA SER A 133 22.63 5.91 -6.55
C SER A 133 23.77 5.75 -7.56
N ASP A 134 24.93 5.25 -7.10
CA ASP A 134 26.16 5.15 -7.88
C ASP A 134 26.49 3.74 -8.39
N LEU A 135 25.67 2.72 -8.09
CA LEU A 135 25.93 1.38 -8.62
C LEU A 135 25.80 1.35 -10.16
N PRO A 136 26.82 0.84 -10.89
CA PRO A 136 26.90 0.89 -12.36
C PRO A 136 25.75 0.17 -13.07
N PHE A 137 25.12 -0.81 -12.40
CA PHE A 137 23.98 -1.56 -12.94
C PHE A 137 22.69 -0.72 -13.10
N ARG A 138 22.46 0.28 -12.22
CA ARG A 138 21.26 1.14 -12.27
C ARG A 138 21.41 2.30 -13.26
N ARG A 139 22.65 2.77 -13.49
CA ARG A 139 22.97 3.88 -14.40
C ARG A 139 22.56 3.59 -15.86
N ARG A 140 22.69 2.34 -16.33
CA ARG A 140 22.33 1.97 -17.72
C ARG A 140 20.81 1.99 -17.95
N ARG A 141 20.00 1.58 -16.96
CA ARG A 141 18.52 1.56 -17.08
C ARG A 141 17.87 2.93 -16.92
N LEU A 142 18.38 3.80 -16.05
CA LEU A 142 17.84 5.17 -15.91
C LEU A 142 18.12 6.04 -17.14
N ARG A 143 19.30 5.85 -17.78
CA ARG A 143 19.66 6.55 -19.02
C ARG A 143 18.74 6.15 -20.18
N CYS A 144 18.38 4.88 -20.30
CA CYS A 144 17.40 4.43 -21.30
C CYS A 144 15.97 4.90 -21.01
N ARG A 145 15.55 4.94 -19.73
CA ARG A 145 14.18 5.36 -19.37
C ARG A 145 13.94 6.86 -19.58
N SER A 146 14.99 7.67 -19.45
CA SER A 146 14.99 9.10 -19.79
C SER A 146 14.91 9.33 -21.31
N SER A 147 15.62 8.52 -22.13
CA SER A 147 15.53 8.63 -23.60
C SER A 147 14.23 8.06 -24.19
N ALA A 148 13.68 6.99 -23.60
CA ALA A 148 12.44 6.37 -24.08
C ALA A 148 11.18 7.22 -23.84
N ALA A 149 11.22 8.16 -22.90
CA ALA A 149 10.12 9.11 -22.67
C ALA A 149 10.15 10.31 -23.64
N SER A 150 11.26 10.55 -24.36
CA SER A 150 11.45 11.77 -25.18
C SER A 150 11.59 11.52 -26.68
N SER A 151 11.88 10.32 -27.16
CA SER A 151 12.02 10.10 -28.61
C SER A 151 11.59 8.70 -29.03
N ARG A 152 10.53 8.61 -29.84
CA ARG A 152 10.42 7.56 -30.86
C ARG A 152 11.75 7.56 -31.63
N ILE A 153 12.32 6.37 -31.84
CA ILE A 153 13.50 6.10 -32.69
C ILE A 153 14.86 6.29 -31.98
N ALA A 154 15.32 5.24 -31.28
CA ALA A 154 16.72 4.79 -31.34
C ALA A 154 16.84 3.40 -30.67
N PRO A 155 17.34 2.36 -31.36
CA PRO A 155 17.66 1.09 -30.72
C PRO A 155 18.89 1.26 -29.81
N CYS A 156 18.82 0.73 -28.60
CA CYS A 156 19.99 0.60 -27.73
C CYS A 156 20.94 -0.48 -28.29
N PRO A 157 22.27 -0.27 -28.27
CA PRO A 157 23.23 -1.33 -28.56
C PRO A 157 23.34 -2.36 -27.42
#